data_AF-A0A4P9VXZ8-F1
#
_entry.id   AF-A0A4P9VXZ8-F1
#
_cell.length_a   1.000
_cell.length_b   1.000
_cell.length_c   1.000
_cell.angle_alpha   90.00
_cell.angle_beta   90.00
_cell.angle_gamma   90.00
#
_symmetry.space_group_name_H-M   'P 1'
#
loop_
_entity.id
_entity.type
_entity.pdbx_description
1 polymer ?
#
loop_
_entity_poly.entity_id
_entity_poly.type
_entity_poly.pdbx_seq_one_letter_code
_entity_poly.pdbx_strand_id
1 'polypeptide(L)'
;LVRCGTDSVVLHWEDTVLVVGPFGDWIKFSYEGVVHLVPEIDGVRIISNELCEFLQRVPAATEDTFKPGSVAPGALLYVALEKFEKKSSEADEGIRNIGMDMTQAVDTCIDAAGHEIHPPRQRSLLKAASFGKCVLEAYNTRRFVNMCQALRVLNAVRHYEIGVPLTYAQYVRLTPEVLVNRLINRHHHLLALRICDYLGMNRDRVLIHWACAKINAGSAEDEESLCRLIVDKLGGDKAGISYTEVAKAAFGAGRVKLATKLLDYEPQAANQVPLLLDMRECELALIKAIESGDTDLVYLVMLHMQRSLPTAELFRILNGKPLACNLLETYLKEQDLELLRQFYDQDDRRAESANVMAIASFKDEELAPRIANLKKALKQYQDDRGHPFEVK
;
A
#
# COMPACT_ATOMS: atom_id res chain seq x y z
N LEU A 1 -11.89 25.05 -24.59
CA LEU A 1 -10.70 25.94 -24.50
C LEU A 1 -9.83 25.45 -23.37
N VAL A 2 -8.55 25.15 -23.66
CA VAL A 2 -7.60 24.55 -22.71
C VAL A 2 -6.29 25.33 -22.76
N ARG A 3 -5.58 25.50 -21.64
CA ARG A 3 -4.26 26.16 -21.63
C ARG A 3 -3.16 25.16 -21.96
N CYS A 4 -2.19 25.57 -22.77
CA CYS A 4 -0.97 24.81 -23.04
C CYS A 4 0.24 25.61 -22.56
N GLY A 5 0.82 25.21 -21.44
CA GLY A 5 1.86 25.99 -20.77
C GLY A 5 1.34 27.28 -20.15
N THR A 6 2.20 28.30 -20.08
CA THR A 6 1.89 29.60 -19.45
C THR A 6 1.10 30.54 -20.35
N ASP A 7 1.41 30.58 -21.66
CA ASP A 7 1.06 31.73 -22.49
C ASP A 7 0.25 31.38 -23.76
N SER A 8 -0.01 30.09 -24.01
CA SER A 8 -0.74 29.65 -25.21
C SER A 8 -2.09 29.02 -24.86
N VAL A 9 -3.08 29.28 -25.71
CA VAL A 9 -4.43 28.74 -25.58
C VAL A 9 -4.72 27.78 -26.72
N VAL A 10 -5.29 26.63 -26.40
CA VAL A 10 -5.70 25.59 -27.33
C VAL A 10 -7.22 25.59 -27.46
N LEU A 11 -7.66 25.74 -28.70
CA LEU A 11 -9.06 25.73 -29.12
C LEU A 11 -9.30 24.46 -29.94
N HIS A 12 -10.49 23.88 -29.83
CA HIS A 12 -10.88 22.72 -30.63
C HIS A 12 -12.25 22.93 -31.25
N TRP A 13 -12.41 22.45 -32.48
CA TRP A 13 -13.66 22.34 -33.21
C TRP A 13 -13.63 21.03 -33.97
N GLU A 14 -14.52 20.09 -33.68
CA GLU A 14 -14.65 18.80 -34.37
C GLU A 14 -13.31 18.12 -34.75
N ASP A 15 -12.77 18.44 -35.93
CA ASP A 15 -11.57 17.89 -36.57
C ASP A 15 -10.31 18.79 -36.46
N THR A 16 -10.41 19.96 -35.85
CA THR A 16 -9.39 21.00 -35.88
C THR A 16 -8.99 21.41 -34.47
N VAL A 17 -7.68 21.40 -34.20
CA VAL A 17 -7.06 21.96 -32.99
C VAL A 17 -6.24 23.19 -33.37
N LEU A 18 -6.56 24.34 -32.79
CA LEU A 18 -5.86 25.61 -33.02
C LEU A 18 -5.13 26.02 -31.75
N VAL A 19 -3.82 26.23 -31.86
CA VAL A 19 -2.98 26.79 -30.80
C VAL A 19 -2.79 28.26 -31.11
N VAL A 20 -3.19 29.14 -30.19
CA VAL A 20 -3.04 30.59 -30.30
C VAL A 20 -2.03 31.05 -29.26
N GLY A 21 -0.96 31.70 -29.71
CA GLY A 21 0.08 32.27 -28.88
C GLY A 21 -0.31 33.64 -28.30
N PRO A 22 0.48 34.16 -27.35
CA PRO A 22 0.16 35.39 -26.62
C PRO A 22 0.15 36.65 -27.52
N PHE A 23 0.83 36.61 -28.66
CA PHE A 23 0.93 37.72 -29.62
C PHE A 23 0.00 37.60 -30.83
N GLY A 24 -0.93 36.63 -30.83
CA GLY A 24 -1.89 36.42 -31.92
C GLY A 24 -1.42 35.47 -33.03
N ASP A 25 -0.17 35.01 -32.98
CA ASP A 25 0.32 33.93 -33.84
C ASP A 25 -0.46 32.64 -33.57
N TRP A 26 -0.69 31.83 -34.61
CA TRP A 26 -1.45 30.58 -34.47
C TRP A 26 -0.87 29.43 -35.28
N ILE A 27 -1.10 28.22 -34.79
CA ILE A 27 -0.76 26.95 -35.45
C ILE A 27 -2.01 26.08 -35.49
N LYS A 28 -2.37 25.58 -36.68
CA LYS A 28 -3.50 24.68 -36.88
C LYS A 28 -3.02 23.24 -37.05
N PHE A 29 -3.64 22.33 -36.31
CA PHE A 29 -3.56 20.87 -36.48
C PHE A 29 -4.91 20.35 -36.95
N SER A 30 -4.91 19.51 -37.98
CA SER A 30 -6.11 18.89 -38.53
C SER A 30 -6.07 17.39 -38.25
N TYR A 31 -7.20 16.82 -37.83
CA TYR A 31 -7.36 15.44 -37.41
C TYR A 31 -8.47 14.76 -38.20
N GLU A 32 -8.37 13.43 -38.32
CA GLU A 32 -9.46 12.63 -38.88
C GLU A 32 -10.46 12.29 -37.76
N GLY A 33 -11.53 13.09 -37.68
CA GLY A 33 -12.62 12.89 -36.71
C GLY A 33 -12.49 13.68 -35.41
N VAL A 34 -13.35 13.35 -34.44
CA VAL A 34 -13.48 14.11 -33.19
C VAL A 34 -12.29 13.84 -32.26
N VAL A 35 -11.67 14.93 -31.79
CA VAL A 35 -10.60 14.86 -30.79
C VAL A 35 -11.04 15.38 -29.43
N HIS A 36 -10.50 14.77 -28.37
CA HIS A 36 -10.68 15.20 -26.99
C HIS A 36 -9.39 15.80 -26.45
N LEU A 37 -9.51 16.97 -25.83
CA LEU A 37 -8.37 17.68 -25.23
C LEU A 37 -8.39 17.51 -23.71
N VAL A 38 -7.28 17.00 -23.16
CA VAL A 38 -7.07 16.87 -21.72
C VAL A 38 -5.96 17.82 -21.28
N PRO A 39 -6.24 18.82 -20.42
CA PRO A 39 -5.19 19.63 -19.83
C PRO A 39 -4.27 18.79 -18.94
N GLU A 40 -2.98 18.96 -19.13
CA GLU A 40 -1.94 18.39 -18.29
C GLU A 40 -1.07 19.52 -17.72
N ILE A 41 -0.21 19.22 -16.75
CA ILE A 41 0.58 20.25 -16.05
C ILE A 41 1.59 20.97 -16.94
N ASP A 42 2.03 20.32 -18.02
CA ASP A 42 3.12 20.73 -18.91
C ASP A 42 2.70 20.77 -20.39
N GLY A 43 1.41 20.62 -20.67
CA GLY A 43 0.90 20.61 -22.04
C GLY A 43 -0.56 20.19 -22.13
N VAL A 44 -0.97 19.77 -23.31
CA VAL A 44 -2.32 19.28 -23.60
C VAL A 44 -2.19 17.92 -24.28
N ARG A 45 -2.87 16.92 -23.72
CA ARG A 45 -2.98 15.61 -24.37
C ARG A 45 -4.17 15.62 -25.32
N ILE A 46 -3.93 15.22 -26.56
CA ILE A 46 -4.91 15.16 -27.63
C ILE A 46 -5.22 13.69 -27.88
N ILE A 47 -6.47 13.30 -27.69
CA ILE A 47 -6.92 11.91 -27.80
C ILE A 47 -7.93 11.83 -28.94
N SER A 48 -7.63 10.99 -29.91
CA SER A 48 -8.53 10.61 -31.00
C SER A 48 -8.86 9.12 -30.90
N ASN A 49 -9.64 8.60 -31.85
CA ASN A 49 -9.93 7.17 -31.91
C ASN A 49 -8.70 6.31 -32.24
N GLU A 50 -7.65 6.89 -32.82
CA GLU A 50 -6.46 6.17 -33.30
C GLU A 50 -5.18 6.55 -32.59
N LEU A 51 -5.06 7.81 -32.17
CA LEU A 51 -3.83 8.41 -31.67
C LEU A 51 -4.03 9.09 -30.31
N CYS A 52 -2.99 9.00 -29.49
CA CYS A 52 -2.83 9.77 -28.26
C CYS A 52 -1.55 10.60 -28.36
N GLU A 53 -1.69 11.89 -28.61
CA GLU A 53 -0.59 12.82 -28.82
C GLU A 53 -0.41 13.76 -27.62
N PHE A 54 0.80 14.29 -27.47
CA PHE A 54 1.10 15.28 -26.43
C PHE A 54 1.63 16.57 -27.06
N LEU A 55 0.86 17.63 -26.92
CA LEU A 55 1.19 18.97 -27.39
C LEU A 55 1.76 19.78 -26.23
N GLN A 56 2.98 20.26 -26.38
CA GLN A 56 3.64 21.15 -25.43
C GLN A 56 4.45 22.23 -26.16
N ARG A 57 4.71 23.35 -25.47
CA ARG A 57 5.77 24.27 -25.89
C ARG A 57 7.10 23.53 -25.86
N VAL A 58 7.93 23.72 -26.87
CA VAL A 58 9.29 23.17 -26.90
C VAL A 58 10.05 23.65 -25.65
N PRO A 59 10.54 22.73 -24.79
CA PRO A 59 11.25 23.13 -23.57
C PRO A 59 12.54 23.89 -23.90
N ALA A 60 12.87 24.88 -23.08
CA ALA A 60 14.04 25.75 -23.30
C ALA A 60 15.35 24.95 -23.41
N ALA A 61 15.56 23.94 -22.56
CA ALA A 61 16.76 23.10 -22.63
C ALA A 61 16.87 22.33 -23.97
N THR A 62 15.74 21.86 -24.52
CA THR A 62 15.70 21.20 -25.83
C THR A 62 15.96 22.19 -26.95
N GLU A 63 15.35 23.39 -26.90
CA GLU A 63 15.61 24.46 -27.86
C GLU A 63 17.10 24.87 -27.83
N ASP A 64 17.64 25.18 -26.66
CA ASP A 64 19.03 25.59 -26.47
C ASP A 64 20.02 24.55 -27.01
N THR A 65 19.71 23.26 -26.88
CA THR A 65 20.59 22.17 -27.33
C THR A 65 20.50 21.90 -28.83
N PHE A 66 19.30 21.94 -29.42
CA PHE A 66 19.07 21.47 -30.80
C PHE A 66 18.74 22.57 -31.82
N LYS A 67 18.52 23.81 -31.38
CA LYS A 67 18.26 24.92 -32.30
C LYS A 67 19.46 25.10 -33.25
N PRO A 68 19.25 25.08 -34.58
CA PRO A 68 20.32 25.27 -35.53
C PRO A 68 21.08 26.58 -35.28
N GLY A 69 22.41 26.50 -35.19
CA GLY A 69 23.26 27.65 -34.89
C GLY A 69 23.23 28.11 -33.43
N SER A 70 22.65 27.31 -32.52
CA SER A 70 22.71 27.61 -31.08
C SER A 70 24.16 27.66 -30.59
N VAL A 71 24.48 28.72 -29.86
CA VAL A 71 25.74 28.91 -29.15
C VAL A 71 25.58 28.68 -27.64
N ALA A 72 24.44 28.14 -27.20
CA ALA A 72 24.20 27.84 -25.81
C ALA A 72 25.19 26.76 -25.30
N PRO A 73 25.61 26.80 -24.02
CA PRO A 73 26.60 25.86 -23.48
C PRO A 73 26.22 24.38 -23.70
N GLY A 74 24.93 24.03 -23.58
CA GLY A 74 24.42 22.68 -23.82
C GLY A 74 24.61 22.21 -25.27
N ALA A 75 24.33 23.06 -26.26
CA ALA A 75 24.56 22.76 -27.67
C ALA A 75 26.07 22.56 -27.97
N LEU A 76 26.91 23.45 -27.45
CA LEU A 76 28.37 23.34 -27.63
C LEU A 76 28.90 22.03 -27.05
N LEU A 77 28.42 21.62 -25.87
CA LEU A 77 28.81 20.35 -25.24
C LEU A 77 28.32 19.15 -26.05
N TYR A 78 27.09 19.20 -26.55
CA TYR A 78 26.53 18.14 -27.39
C TYR A 78 27.32 17.97 -28.69
N VAL A 79 27.66 19.06 -29.36
CA VAL A 79 28.52 19.05 -30.58
C VAL A 79 29.93 18.58 -30.26
N ALA A 80 30.50 18.99 -29.12
CA ALA A 80 31.82 18.55 -28.69
C ALA A 80 31.86 17.01 -28.49
N LEU A 81 30.78 16.42 -27.93
CA LEU A 81 30.64 14.96 -27.87
C LEU A 81 30.64 14.33 -29.26
N GLU A 82 29.86 14.85 -30.21
CA GLU A 82 29.82 14.29 -31.57
C GLU A 82 31.19 14.33 -32.25
N LYS A 83 31.93 15.43 -32.07
CA LYS A 83 33.31 15.58 -32.57
C LYS A 83 34.27 14.60 -31.88
N PHE A 84 34.09 14.38 -30.58
CA PHE A 84 34.86 13.43 -29.81
C PHE A 84 34.61 11.98 -30.27
N GLU A 85 33.36 11.59 -30.49
CA GLU A 85 33.00 10.26 -31.02
C GLU A 85 33.59 10.03 -32.42
N LYS A 86 33.73 11.11 -33.22
CA LYS A 86 34.42 11.10 -34.53
C LYS A 86 35.95 11.17 -34.44
N LYS A 87 36.53 11.19 -33.23
CA LYS A 87 37.98 11.33 -32.99
C LYS A 87 38.60 12.61 -33.57
N SER A 88 37.82 13.68 -33.64
CA SER A 88 38.31 14.99 -34.09
C SER A 88 38.99 15.74 -32.93
N SER A 89 40.11 16.41 -33.22
CA SER A 89 40.81 17.28 -32.26
C SER A 89 39.99 18.50 -31.85
N GLU A 90 39.03 18.91 -32.69
CA GLU A 90 38.11 20.04 -32.44
C GLU A 90 37.19 19.83 -31.22
N ALA A 91 37.11 18.60 -30.68
CA ALA A 91 36.37 18.34 -29.46
C ALA A 91 36.97 19.07 -28.25
N ASP A 92 38.31 19.14 -28.17
CA ASP A 92 39.01 19.82 -27.07
C ASP A 92 38.81 21.34 -27.13
N GLU A 93 38.81 21.91 -28.34
CA GLU A 93 38.46 23.32 -28.56
C GLU A 93 37.02 23.61 -28.09
N GLY A 94 36.08 22.72 -28.40
CA GLY A 94 34.69 22.84 -27.94
C GLY A 94 34.56 22.89 -26.42
N ILE A 95 35.30 22.02 -25.71
CA ILE A 95 35.31 22.01 -24.23
C ILE A 95 35.92 23.30 -23.67
N ARG A 96 37.05 23.75 -24.23
CA ARG A 96 37.71 24.98 -23.79
C ARG A 96 36.84 26.22 -24.02
N ASN A 97 36.09 26.24 -25.13
CA ASN A 97 35.17 27.33 -25.46
C ASN A 97 33.99 27.44 -24.50
N ILE A 98 33.53 26.32 -23.92
CA ILE A 98 32.48 26.33 -22.88
C ILE A 98 33.02 26.93 -21.58
N GLY A 99 34.27 26.61 -21.22
CA GLY A 99 34.96 27.23 -20.09
C GLY A 99 34.20 27.15 -18.77
N MET A 100 33.86 28.31 -18.20
CA MET A 100 33.21 28.42 -16.88
C MET A 100 31.75 27.94 -16.87
N ASP A 101 31.09 27.91 -18.03
CA ASP A 101 29.68 27.55 -18.15
C ASP A 101 29.45 26.02 -18.26
N MET A 102 30.49 25.22 -18.01
CA MET A 102 30.44 23.76 -18.14
C MET A 102 29.38 23.12 -17.26
N THR A 103 29.18 23.64 -16.03
CA THR A 103 28.10 23.15 -15.14
C THR A 103 26.73 23.39 -15.76
N GLN A 104 26.50 24.57 -16.36
CA GLN A 104 25.25 24.87 -17.05
C GLN A 104 25.08 24.00 -18.29
N ALA A 105 26.15 23.75 -19.05
CA ALA A 105 26.12 22.87 -20.21
C ALA A 105 25.68 21.45 -19.85
N VAL A 106 26.28 20.87 -18.79
CA VAL A 106 25.94 19.55 -18.28
C VAL A 106 24.48 19.50 -17.82
N ASP A 107 24.04 20.49 -17.03
CA ASP A 107 22.67 20.55 -16.53
C ASP A 107 21.64 20.72 -17.66
N THR A 108 21.95 21.52 -18.68
CA THR A 108 21.09 21.72 -19.86
C THR A 108 20.93 20.40 -20.63
N CYS A 109 22.01 19.65 -20.84
CA CYS A 109 21.95 18.33 -21.48
C CYS A 109 21.13 17.31 -20.65
N ILE A 110 21.23 17.36 -19.31
CA ILE A 110 20.44 16.50 -18.42
C ILE A 110 18.95 16.85 -18.52
N ASP A 111 18.60 18.13 -18.48
CA ASP A 111 17.21 18.59 -18.55
C ASP A 111 16.61 18.30 -19.93
N ALA A 112 17.35 18.57 -21.01
CA ALA A 112 16.95 18.22 -22.37
C ALA A 112 16.67 16.71 -22.49
N ALA A 113 17.48 15.85 -21.86
CA ALA A 113 17.24 14.41 -21.86
C ALA A 113 15.91 14.03 -21.19
N GLY A 114 15.52 14.75 -20.13
CA GLY A 114 14.23 14.56 -19.43
C GLY A 114 13.00 14.87 -20.30
N HIS A 115 13.15 15.82 -21.23
CA HIS A 115 12.09 16.23 -22.15
C HIS A 115 12.00 15.36 -23.42
N GLU A 116 13.05 14.62 -23.75
CA GLU A 116 13.05 13.71 -24.89
C GLU A 116 12.26 12.42 -24.59
N ILE A 117 11.53 11.93 -25.61
CA ILE A 117 10.82 10.65 -25.56
C ILE A 117 11.64 9.53 -26.21
N HIS A 118 12.45 9.85 -27.22
CA HIS A 118 13.18 8.87 -28.02
C HIS A 118 14.44 8.36 -27.29
N PRO A 119 14.54 7.06 -26.92
CA PRO A 119 15.63 6.57 -26.07
C PRO A 119 17.05 6.74 -26.63
N PRO A 120 17.30 6.63 -27.95
CA PRO A 120 18.59 6.99 -28.53
C PRO A 120 19.01 8.45 -28.29
N ARG A 121 18.07 9.41 -28.36
CA ARG A 121 18.39 10.83 -28.12
C ARG A 121 18.66 11.11 -26.65
N GLN A 122 17.83 10.56 -25.76
CA GLN A 122 18.08 10.59 -24.32
C GLN A 122 19.49 10.07 -23.98
N ARG A 123 19.90 8.94 -24.56
CA ARG A 123 21.24 8.37 -24.38
C ARG A 123 22.34 9.31 -24.89
N SER A 124 22.16 9.93 -26.04
CA SER A 124 23.13 10.90 -26.60
C SER A 124 23.31 12.11 -25.68
N LEU A 125 22.21 12.70 -25.19
CA LEU A 125 22.23 13.83 -24.26
C LEU A 125 22.87 13.47 -22.92
N LEU A 126 22.55 12.30 -22.35
CA LEU A 126 23.17 11.82 -21.12
C LEU A 126 24.66 11.50 -21.30
N LYS A 127 25.07 11.01 -22.48
CA LYS A 127 26.51 10.87 -22.80
C LYS A 127 27.20 12.23 -22.82
N ALA A 128 26.58 13.25 -23.40
CA ALA A 128 27.15 14.60 -23.47
C ALA A 128 27.31 15.18 -22.06
N ALA A 129 26.29 15.03 -21.22
CA ALA A 129 26.35 15.41 -19.80
C ALA A 129 27.45 14.63 -19.04
N SER A 130 27.57 13.32 -19.26
CA SER A 130 28.63 12.51 -18.65
C SER A 130 30.03 12.92 -19.12
N PHE A 131 30.16 13.32 -20.39
CA PHE A 131 31.41 13.82 -20.97
C PHE A 131 31.84 15.14 -20.33
N GLY A 132 30.92 16.11 -20.24
CA GLY A 132 31.20 17.41 -19.59
C GLY A 132 31.48 17.28 -18.10
N LYS A 133 30.80 16.37 -17.41
CA LYS A 133 31.04 16.08 -15.98
C LYS A 133 32.49 15.68 -15.70
N CYS A 134 33.16 14.95 -16.61
CA CYS A 134 34.55 14.52 -16.42
C CYS A 134 35.56 15.68 -16.38
N VAL A 135 35.17 16.85 -16.88
CA VAL A 135 36.01 18.07 -16.92
C VAL A 135 35.85 18.90 -15.64
N LEU A 136 34.77 18.68 -14.88
CA LEU A 136 34.47 19.43 -13.66
C LEU A 136 35.15 18.80 -12.44
N GLU A 137 35.89 19.59 -11.66
CA GLU A 137 36.50 19.14 -10.40
C GLU A 137 35.46 18.82 -9.32
N ALA A 138 34.37 19.60 -9.28
CA ALA A 138 33.27 19.42 -8.34
C ALA A 138 31.92 19.54 -9.05
N TYR A 139 31.15 18.44 -9.10
CA TYR A 139 29.81 18.42 -9.68
C TYR A 139 28.85 17.52 -8.88
N ASN A 140 27.60 17.98 -8.70
CA ASN A 140 26.57 17.21 -8.02
C ASN A 140 26.05 16.06 -8.90
N THR A 141 26.68 14.89 -8.74
CA THR A 141 26.33 13.68 -9.51
C THR A 141 24.90 13.19 -9.26
N ARG A 142 24.24 13.58 -8.16
CA ARG A 142 22.88 13.12 -7.83
C ARG A 142 21.88 13.50 -8.91
N ARG A 143 21.99 14.70 -9.50
CA ARG A 143 21.08 15.16 -10.57
C ARG A 143 21.13 14.22 -11.78
N PHE A 144 22.34 13.89 -12.23
CA PHE A 144 22.58 12.96 -13.33
C PHE A 144 22.03 11.55 -13.03
N VAL A 145 22.29 11.02 -11.83
CA VAL A 145 21.82 9.69 -11.43
C VAL A 145 20.29 9.65 -11.35
N ASN A 146 19.67 10.66 -10.74
CA ASN A 146 18.22 10.76 -10.62
C ASN A 146 17.54 10.85 -11.99
N MET A 147 18.11 11.62 -12.93
CA MET A 147 17.58 11.69 -14.30
C MET A 147 17.71 10.34 -15.03
N CYS A 148 18.86 9.67 -14.92
CA CYS A 148 19.04 8.31 -15.47
C CYS A 148 18.00 7.32 -14.92
N GLN A 149 17.77 7.34 -13.60
CA GLN A 149 16.78 6.50 -12.94
C GLN A 149 15.36 6.81 -13.43
N ALA A 150 14.98 8.08 -13.46
CA ALA A 150 13.67 8.53 -13.91
C ALA A 150 13.40 8.15 -15.37
N LEU A 151 14.37 8.37 -16.26
CA LEU A 151 14.24 8.02 -17.68
C LEU A 151 14.12 6.52 -17.90
N ARG A 152 14.82 5.70 -17.10
CA ARG A 152 14.66 4.24 -17.17
C ARG A 152 13.24 3.80 -16.80
N VAL A 153 12.69 4.35 -15.72
CA VAL A 153 11.31 4.07 -15.29
C VAL A 153 10.30 4.57 -16.33
N LEU A 154 10.47 5.81 -16.80
CA LEU A 154 9.63 6.43 -17.82
C LEU A 154 9.62 5.60 -19.11
N ASN A 155 10.78 5.18 -19.61
CA ASN A 155 10.85 4.35 -20.81
C ASN A 155 10.17 2.99 -20.64
N ALA A 156 10.25 2.39 -19.44
CA ALA A 156 9.57 1.13 -19.16
C ALA A 156 8.05 1.28 -19.16
N VAL A 157 7.52 2.34 -18.54
CA VAL A 157 6.07 2.56 -18.46
C VAL A 157 5.47 3.13 -19.75
N ARG A 158 6.28 3.84 -20.55
CA ARG A 158 5.91 4.31 -21.90
C ARG A 158 5.88 3.20 -22.95
N HIS A 159 6.48 2.05 -22.68
CA HIS A 159 6.45 0.91 -23.60
C HIS A 159 5.01 0.56 -23.98
N TYR A 160 4.75 0.25 -25.25
CA TYR A 160 3.38 0.13 -25.78
C TYR A 160 2.52 -0.92 -25.06
N GLU A 161 3.13 -2.00 -24.57
CA GLU A 161 2.43 -3.03 -23.77
C GLU A 161 1.96 -2.52 -22.40
N ILE A 162 2.61 -1.47 -21.86
CA ILE A 162 2.22 -0.84 -20.60
C ILE A 162 1.36 0.40 -20.86
N GLY A 163 1.69 1.21 -21.87
CA GLY A 163 0.85 2.30 -22.35
C GLY A 163 0.58 3.38 -21.29
N VAL A 164 1.61 3.82 -20.56
CA VAL A 164 1.54 4.96 -19.62
C VAL A 164 2.42 6.09 -20.15
N PRO A 165 1.90 6.99 -21.01
CA PRO A 165 2.67 8.02 -21.70
C PRO A 165 2.92 9.24 -20.79
N LEU A 166 3.69 9.05 -19.72
CA LEU A 166 4.04 10.12 -18.77
C LEU A 166 5.20 10.97 -19.27
N THR A 167 5.13 12.28 -19.08
CA THR A 167 6.29 13.18 -19.20
C THR A 167 7.15 13.14 -17.94
N TYR A 168 8.37 13.68 -18.00
CA TYR A 168 9.21 13.81 -16.81
C TYR A 168 8.58 14.70 -15.74
N ALA A 169 7.99 15.84 -16.13
CA ALA A 169 7.31 16.73 -15.20
C ALA A 169 6.13 16.03 -14.51
N GLN A 170 5.31 15.29 -15.28
CA GLN A 170 4.21 14.50 -14.73
C GLN A 170 4.71 13.43 -13.76
N TYR A 171 5.80 12.72 -14.09
CA TYR A 171 6.39 11.72 -13.20
C TYR A 171 6.88 12.32 -11.87
N VAL A 172 7.55 13.47 -11.92
CA VAL A 172 8.01 14.18 -10.72
C VAL A 172 6.82 14.64 -9.87
N ARG A 173 5.76 15.17 -10.49
CA ARG A 173 4.56 15.64 -9.78
C ARG A 173 3.72 14.50 -9.21
N LEU A 174 3.61 13.40 -9.95
CA LEU A 174 2.85 12.21 -9.58
C LEU A 174 3.53 11.44 -8.44
N THR A 175 4.86 11.45 -8.42
CA THR A 175 5.75 10.61 -7.61
C THR A 175 5.79 9.13 -8.03
N PRO A 176 6.91 8.42 -7.78
CA PRO A 176 7.04 7.01 -8.10
C PRO A 176 6.03 6.12 -7.36
N GLU A 177 5.66 6.47 -6.13
CA GLU A 177 4.70 5.72 -5.29
C GLU A 177 3.33 5.66 -5.95
N VAL A 178 2.84 6.79 -6.47
CA VAL A 178 1.53 6.83 -7.12
C VAL A 178 1.59 6.14 -8.48
N LEU A 179 2.71 6.22 -9.20
CA LEU A 179 2.92 5.43 -10.42
C LEU A 179 2.82 3.92 -10.14
N VAL A 180 3.51 3.44 -9.10
CA VAL A 180 3.43 2.04 -8.67
C VAL A 180 1.98 1.65 -8.35
N ASN A 181 1.24 2.50 -7.63
CA ASN A 181 -0.18 2.27 -7.35
C ASN A 181 -1.05 2.17 -8.61
N ARG A 182 -0.77 2.99 -9.63
CA ARG A 182 -1.47 2.90 -10.92
C ARG A 182 -1.13 1.61 -11.67
N LEU A 183 0.13 1.16 -11.61
CA LEU A 183 0.57 -0.08 -12.25
C LEU A 183 -0.07 -1.31 -11.60
N ILE A 184 -0.14 -1.38 -10.27
CA ILE A 184 -0.77 -2.51 -9.58
C ILE A 184 -2.29 -2.56 -9.84
N ASN A 185 -2.96 -1.40 -9.92
CA ASN A 185 -4.39 -1.33 -10.29
C ASN A 185 -4.66 -1.79 -11.72
N ARG A 186 -3.64 -1.75 -12.60
CA ARG A 186 -3.67 -2.29 -13.96
C ARG A 186 -3.13 -3.72 -14.05
N HIS A 187 -2.89 -4.39 -12.92
CA HIS A 187 -2.32 -5.73 -12.82
C HIS A 187 -0.90 -5.90 -13.40
N HIS A 188 -0.14 -4.81 -13.56
CA HIS A 188 1.27 -4.86 -13.96
C HIS A 188 2.20 -5.07 -12.74
N HIS A 189 1.92 -6.08 -11.90
CA HIS A 189 2.62 -6.29 -10.62
C HIS A 189 4.11 -6.55 -10.79
N LEU A 190 4.53 -7.30 -11.83
CA LEU A 190 5.95 -7.59 -12.07
C LEU A 190 6.76 -6.31 -12.36
N LEU A 191 6.20 -5.41 -13.19
CA LEU A 191 6.86 -4.14 -13.50
C LEU A 191 6.90 -3.23 -12.26
N ALA A 192 5.80 -3.15 -11.53
CA ALA A 192 5.71 -2.40 -10.28
C ALA A 192 6.76 -2.87 -9.26
N LEU A 193 6.92 -4.18 -9.08
CA LEU A 193 7.91 -4.76 -8.18
C LEU A 193 9.34 -4.42 -8.60
N ARG A 194 9.66 -4.56 -9.90
CA ARG A 194 10.97 -4.20 -10.45
C ARG A 194 11.30 -2.72 -10.29
N ILE A 195 10.30 -1.84 -10.41
CA ILE A 195 10.47 -0.41 -10.17
C ILE A 195 10.76 -0.16 -8.69
N CYS A 196 10.03 -0.80 -7.77
CA CYS A 196 10.31 -0.69 -6.34
C CYS A 196 11.72 -1.16 -5.99
N ASP A 197 12.14 -2.33 -6.49
CA ASP A 197 13.51 -2.85 -6.28
C ASP A 197 14.56 -1.88 -6.82
N TYR A 198 14.33 -1.34 -8.02
CA TYR A 198 15.27 -0.43 -8.68
C TYR A 198 15.43 0.92 -7.97
N LEU A 199 14.33 1.44 -7.41
CA LEU A 199 14.31 2.72 -6.70
C LEU A 199 14.54 2.57 -5.18
N GLY A 200 14.62 1.34 -4.65
CA GLY A 200 14.75 1.08 -3.22
C GLY A 200 13.49 1.41 -2.42
N MET A 201 12.31 1.28 -3.02
CA MET A 201 11.02 1.54 -2.38
C MET A 201 10.46 0.30 -1.68
N ASN A 202 9.51 0.51 -0.76
CA ASN A 202 8.77 -0.58 -0.13
C ASN A 202 7.97 -1.38 -1.18
N ARG A 203 8.01 -2.72 -1.06
CA ARG A 203 7.44 -3.69 -2.01
C ARG A 203 6.15 -4.31 -1.52
N ASP A 204 5.86 -4.17 -0.23
CA ASP A 204 4.83 -4.89 0.51
C ASP A 204 3.46 -4.63 -0.11
N ARG A 205 3.17 -3.36 -0.44
CA ARG A 205 1.91 -2.99 -1.11
C ARG A 205 1.71 -3.69 -2.45
N VAL A 206 2.79 -3.88 -3.22
CA VAL A 206 2.72 -4.58 -4.53
C VAL A 206 2.42 -6.06 -4.31
N LEU A 207 3.07 -6.68 -3.34
CA LEU A 207 2.90 -8.09 -2.99
C LEU A 207 1.52 -8.38 -2.41
N ILE A 208 1.04 -7.55 -1.48
CA ILE A 208 -0.31 -7.63 -0.91
C ILE A 208 -1.37 -7.51 -2.02
N HIS A 209 -1.26 -6.47 -2.86
CA HIS A 209 -2.22 -6.28 -3.95
C HIS A 209 -2.19 -7.43 -4.97
N TRP A 210 -1.00 -7.99 -5.25
CA TRP A 210 -0.87 -9.19 -6.08
C TRP A 210 -1.55 -10.39 -5.44
N ALA A 211 -1.35 -10.65 -4.15
CA ALA A 211 -1.96 -11.77 -3.45
C ALA A 211 -3.49 -11.66 -3.44
N CYS A 212 -4.03 -10.49 -3.13
CA CYS A 212 -5.47 -10.21 -3.22
C CYS A 212 -6.02 -10.44 -4.63
N ALA A 213 -5.34 -9.94 -5.66
CA ALA A 213 -5.74 -10.15 -7.05
C ALA A 213 -5.72 -11.63 -7.45
N LYS A 214 -4.70 -12.40 -7.01
CA LYS A 214 -4.57 -13.84 -7.30
C LYS A 214 -5.67 -14.65 -6.62
N ILE A 215 -6.06 -14.30 -5.39
CA ILE A 215 -7.18 -14.93 -4.67
C ILE A 215 -8.50 -14.65 -5.41
N ASN A 216 -8.76 -13.38 -5.74
CA ASN A 216 -10.02 -12.95 -6.38
C ASN A 216 -10.17 -13.47 -7.82
N ALA A 217 -9.07 -13.70 -8.53
CA ALA A 217 -9.10 -14.30 -9.85
C ALA A 217 -9.61 -15.75 -9.85
N GLY A 218 -9.71 -16.39 -8.69
CA GLY A 218 -10.32 -17.71 -8.54
C GLY A 218 -9.57 -18.79 -9.31
N SER A 219 -8.33 -19.11 -8.90
CA SER A 219 -7.64 -20.26 -9.49
C SER A 219 -8.31 -21.57 -9.09
N ALA A 220 -8.30 -22.55 -10.00
CA ALA A 220 -8.67 -23.95 -9.76
C ALA A 220 -7.63 -24.70 -8.90
N GLU A 221 -6.63 -24.00 -8.38
CA GLU A 221 -5.61 -24.55 -7.50
C GLU A 221 -6.21 -24.81 -6.12
N ASP A 222 -5.76 -25.88 -5.48
CA ASP A 222 -6.11 -26.20 -4.10
C ASP A 222 -5.71 -25.05 -3.14
N GLU A 223 -6.54 -24.79 -2.13
CA GLU A 223 -6.32 -23.71 -1.15
C GLU A 223 -4.95 -23.82 -0.45
N GLU A 224 -4.48 -25.05 -0.21
CA GLU A 224 -3.18 -25.28 0.43
C GLU A 224 -2.00 -24.86 -0.46
N SER A 225 -2.06 -25.22 -1.74
CA SER A 225 -1.03 -24.84 -2.72
C SER A 225 -1.01 -23.32 -2.92
N LEU A 226 -2.19 -22.70 -2.96
CA LEU A 226 -2.32 -21.25 -3.04
C LEU A 226 -1.76 -20.55 -1.79
N CYS A 227 -2.06 -21.06 -0.59
CA CYS A 227 -1.51 -20.54 0.66
C CYS A 227 0.02 -20.57 0.65
N ARG A 228 0.62 -21.72 0.31
CA ARG A 228 2.08 -21.87 0.24
C ARG A 228 2.71 -20.90 -0.76
N LEU A 229 2.10 -20.72 -1.94
CA LEU A 229 2.57 -19.78 -2.94
C LEU A 229 2.56 -18.33 -2.43
N ILE A 230 1.47 -17.92 -1.78
CA ILE A 230 1.33 -16.56 -1.25
C ILE A 230 2.37 -16.31 -0.15
N VAL A 231 2.49 -17.23 0.80
CA VAL A 231 3.44 -17.13 1.93
C VAL A 231 4.88 -17.09 1.43
N ASP A 232 5.25 -17.92 0.45
CA ASP A 232 6.58 -17.91 -0.17
C ASP A 232 6.90 -16.56 -0.81
N LYS A 233 5.94 -15.95 -1.51
CA LYS A 233 6.12 -14.65 -2.16
C LYS A 233 6.12 -13.46 -1.21
N LEU A 234 5.35 -13.54 -0.13
CA LEU A 234 5.32 -12.50 0.91
C LEU A 234 6.47 -12.65 1.92
N GLY A 235 7.22 -13.75 1.87
CA GLY A 235 8.41 -13.97 2.71
C GLY A 235 8.11 -14.50 4.12
N GLY A 236 6.90 -15.02 4.35
CA GLY A 236 6.46 -15.61 5.63
C GLY A 236 6.67 -14.70 6.84
N ASP A 237 6.99 -15.31 7.98
CA ASP A 237 7.12 -14.61 9.28
C ASP A 237 8.29 -13.63 9.35
N LYS A 238 9.27 -13.76 8.43
CA LYS A 238 10.52 -12.99 8.48
C LYS A 238 10.42 -11.63 7.79
N ALA A 239 9.39 -11.41 6.98
CA ALA A 239 9.28 -10.23 6.14
C ALA A 239 8.61 -9.04 6.85
N GLY A 240 7.88 -9.28 7.96
CA GLY A 240 7.14 -8.23 8.67
C GLY A 240 5.96 -7.64 7.89
N ILE A 241 5.55 -8.28 6.78
CA ILE A 241 4.41 -7.87 5.96
C ILE A 241 3.11 -8.26 6.66
N SER A 242 2.13 -7.36 6.70
CA SER A 242 0.79 -7.66 7.23
C SER A 242 0.00 -8.50 6.23
N TYR A 243 -0.58 -9.60 6.72
CA TYR A 243 -1.44 -10.52 5.97
C TYR A 243 -2.92 -10.16 6.09
N THR A 244 -3.27 -9.16 6.90
CA THR A 244 -4.67 -8.77 7.19
C THR A 244 -5.50 -8.48 5.94
N GLU A 245 -4.98 -7.70 4.99
CA GLU A 245 -5.71 -7.40 3.74
C GLU A 245 -5.89 -8.65 2.86
N VAL A 246 -4.88 -9.53 2.84
CA VAL A 246 -4.89 -10.77 2.06
C VAL A 246 -5.89 -11.77 2.64
N ALA A 247 -5.92 -11.90 3.97
CA ALA A 247 -6.89 -12.74 4.68
C ALA A 247 -8.33 -12.22 4.49
N LYS A 248 -8.54 -10.89 4.55
CA LYS A 248 -9.84 -10.27 4.23
C LYS A 248 -10.28 -10.57 2.80
N ALA A 249 -9.37 -10.51 1.83
CA ALA A 249 -9.67 -10.86 0.44
C ALA A 249 -10.06 -12.34 0.31
N ALA A 250 -9.35 -13.26 0.98
CA ALA A 250 -9.70 -14.69 1.01
C ALA A 250 -11.09 -14.94 1.62
N PHE A 251 -11.41 -14.26 2.73
CA PHE A 251 -12.73 -14.36 3.35
C PHE A 251 -13.84 -13.82 2.44
N GLY A 252 -13.63 -12.64 1.82
CA GLY A 252 -14.57 -12.06 0.86
C GLY A 252 -14.81 -12.94 -0.38
N ALA A 253 -13.81 -13.73 -0.78
CA ALA A 253 -13.92 -14.74 -1.83
C ALA A 253 -14.57 -16.07 -1.37
N GLY A 254 -15.02 -16.17 -0.12
CA GLY A 254 -15.65 -17.36 0.46
C GLY A 254 -14.68 -18.47 0.90
N ARG A 255 -13.37 -18.23 0.86
CA ARG A 255 -12.32 -19.21 1.19
C ARG A 255 -11.89 -19.09 2.66
N VAL A 256 -12.78 -19.45 3.58
CA VAL A 256 -12.59 -19.27 5.04
C VAL A 256 -11.33 -19.99 5.55
N LYS A 257 -11.10 -21.24 5.12
CA LYS A 257 -9.91 -22.03 5.52
C LYS A 257 -8.59 -21.43 5.05
N LEU A 258 -8.59 -20.81 3.87
CA LEU A 258 -7.43 -20.08 3.38
C LEU A 258 -7.21 -18.80 4.20
N ALA A 259 -8.29 -18.08 4.51
CA ALA A 259 -8.22 -16.86 5.29
C ALA A 259 -7.64 -17.10 6.70
N THR A 260 -8.08 -18.16 7.39
CA THR A 260 -7.55 -18.52 8.71
C THR A 260 -6.08 -18.92 8.66
N LYS A 261 -5.67 -19.74 7.68
CA LYS A 261 -4.27 -20.14 7.49
C LYS A 261 -3.35 -18.95 7.17
N LEU A 262 -3.80 -18.01 6.33
CA LEU A 262 -3.01 -16.81 6.01
C LEU A 262 -2.88 -15.89 7.22
N LEU A 263 -3.88 -15.86 8.09
CA LEU A 263 -3.89 -15.02 9.28
C LEU A 263 -2.97 -15.55 10.39
N ASP A 264 -2.58 -16.82 10.37
CA ASP A 264 -1.54 -17.35 11.26
C ASP A 264 -0.16 -16.68 11.03
N TYR A 265 0.07 -16.11 9.85
CA TYR A 265 1.29 -15.36 9.50
C TYR A 265 1.18 -13.85 9.82
N GLU A 266 0.06 -13.38 10.37
CA GLU A 266 -0.07 -11.99 10.79
C GLU A 266 0.71 -11.75 12.10
N PRO A 267 1.71 -10.85 12.11
CA PRO A 267 2.56 -10.65 13.29
C PRO A 267 1.84 -9.96 14.45
N GLN A 268 0.75 -9.23 14.17
CA GLN A 268 0.03 -8.45 15.18
C GLN A 268 -1.29 -9.11 15.55
N ALA A 269 -1.38 -9.63 16.79
CA ALA A 269 -2.59 -10.25 17.30
C ALA A 269 -3.80 -9.30 17.29
N ALA A 270 -3.57 -7.99 17.49
CA ALA A 270 -4.61 -6.96 17.42
C ALA A 270 -5.28 -6.83 16.04
N ASN A 271 -4.61 -7.23 14.96
CA ASN A 271 -5.21 -7.29 13.62
C ASN A 271 -5.86 -8.66 13.34
N GLN A 272 -5.27 -9.73 13.89
CA GLN A 272 -5.75 -11.10 13.75
C GLN A 272 -7.08 -11.33 14.47
N VAL A 273 -7.18 -10.95 15.75
CA VAL A 273 -8.34 -11.26 16.60
C VAL A 273 -9.65 -10.66 16.06
N PRO A 274 -9.75 -9.36 15.70
CA PRO A 274 -10.98 -8.82 15.13
C PRO A 274 -11.41 -9.52 13.84
N LEU A 275 -10.44 -9.88 12.97
CA LEU A 275 -10.76 -10.57 11.72
C LEU A 275 -11.27 -12.01 11.97
N LEU A 276 -10.72 -12.73 12.95
CA LEU A 276 -11.24 -14.05 13.35
C LEU A 276 -12.67 -13.96 13.88
N LEU A 277 -13.00 -12.91 14.64
CA LEU A 277 -14.36 -12.65 15.11
C LEU A 277 -15.31 -12.39 13.94
N ASP A 278 -14.92 -11.58 12.96
CA ASP A 278 -15.71 -11.33 11.74
C ASP A 278 -15.97 -12.62 10.94
N MET A 279 -15.00 -13.54 10.94
CA MET A 279 -15.12 -14.87 10.31
C MET A 279 -15.91 -15.90 11.14
N ARG A 280 -16.41 -15.51 12.33
CA ARG A 280 -17.10 -16.36 13.32
C ARG A 280 -16.25 -17.47 13.93
N GLU A 281 -14.93 -17.39 13.81
CA GLU A 281 -13.98 -18.33 14.41
C GLU A 281 -13.65 -17.92 15.86
N CYS A 282 -14.67 -17.91 16.72
CA CYS A 282 -14.58 -17.36 18.08
C CYS A 282 -13.59 -18.10 18.98
N GLU A 283 -13.54 -19.43 18.89
CA GLU A 283 -12.61 -20.23 19.69
C GLU A 283 -11.15 -19.95 19.29
N LEU A 284 -10.87 -19.87 17.98
CA LEU A 284 -9.55 -19.53 17.48
C LEU A 284 -9.16 -18.09 17.85
N ALA A 285 -10.10 -17.14 17.76
CA ALA A 285 -9.88 -15.75 18.20
C ALA A 285 -9.49 -15.68 19.68
N LEU A 286 -10.15 -16.46 20.53
CA LEU A 286 -9.85 -16.52 21.96
C LEU A 286 -8.46 -17.11 22.22
N ILE A 287 -8.09 -18.19 21.53
CA ILE A 287 -6.77 -18.81 21.65
C ILE A 287 -5.68 -17.80 21.27
N LYS A 288 -5.83 -17.12 20.13
CA LYS A 288 -4.87 -16.11 19.67
C LYS A 288 -4.79 -14.90 20.60
N ALA A 289 -5.91 -14.46 21.18
CA ALA A 289 -5.92 -13.40 22.18
C ALA A 289 -5.15 -13.83 23.45
N ILE A 290 -5.34 -15.06 23.93
CA ILE A 290 -4.60 -15.60 25.08
C ILE A 290 -3.10 -15.70 24.77
N GLU A 291 -2.73 -16.20 23.59
CA GLU A 291 -1.33 -16.31 23.14
C GLU A 291 -0.65 -14.93 23.04
N SER A 292 -1.40 -13.88 22.71
CA SER A 292 -0.86 -12.51 22.65
C SER A 292 -0.49 -11.93 24.03
N GLY A 293 -1.07 -12.47 25.11
CA GLY A 293 -0.91 -11.93 26.46
C GLY A 293 -1.64 -10.60 26.71
N ASP A 294 -2.36 -10.05 25.72
CA ASP A 294 -3.13 -8.83 25.85
C ASP A 294 -4.52 -9.12 26.45
N THR A 295 -4.71 -8.71 27.72
CA THR A 295 -5.97 -8.91 28.44
C THR A 295 -7.14 -8.19 27.78
N ASP A 296 -6.90 -7.07 27.11
CA ASP A 296 -7.95 -6.27 26.47
C ASP A 296 -8.48 -7.01 25.24
N LEU A 297 -7.60 -7.67 24.46
CA LEU A 297 -8.02 -8.55 23.37
C LEU A 297 -8.81 -9.76 23.88
N VAL A 298 -8.43 -10.34 25.03
CA VAL A 298 -9.19 -11.44 25.63
C VAL A 298 -10.59 -10.95 26.05
N TYR A 299 -10.69 -9.78 26.68
CA TYR A 299 -11.98 -9.18 27.01
C TYR A 299 -12.82 -8.86 25.76
N LEU A 300 -12.20 -8.32 24.71
CA LEU A 300 -12.87 -8.03 23.44
C LEU A 300 -13.56 -9.29 22.89
N VAL A 301 -12.84 -10.41 22.85
CA VAL A 301 -13.37 -11.70 22.36
C VAL A 301 -14.48 -12.22 23.28
N MET A 302 -14.28 -12.20 24.61
CA MET A 302 -15.28 -12.68 25.57
C MET A 302 -16.58 -11.88 25.51
N LEU A 303 -16.49 -10.54 25.49
CA LEU A 303 -17.66 -9.66 25.40
C LEU A 303 -18.37 -9.81 24.06
N HIS A 304 -17.64 -10.04 22.98
CA HIS A 304 -18.22 -10.35 21.69
C HIS A 304 -19.01 -11.66 21.75
N MET A 305 -18.40 -12.74 22.26
CA MET A 305 -19.05 -14.05 22.40
C MET A 305 -20.27 -14.01 23.31
N GLN A 306 -20.23 -13.25 24.42
CA GLN A 306 -21.37 -13.08 25.33
C GLN A 306 -22.59 -12.47 24.62
N ARG A 307 -22.37 -11.62 23.61
CA ARG A 307 -23.45 -10.99 22.83
C ARG A 307 -23.92 -11.85 21.66
N SER A 308 -23.02 -12.66 21.07
CA SER A 308 -23.29 -13.39 19.83
C SER A 308 -23.62 -14.86 20.02
N LEU A 309 -23.24 -15.47 21.14
CA LEU A 309 -23.40 -16.90 21.42
C LEU A 309 -24.34 -17.15 22.61
N PRO A 310 -25.04 -18.30 22.64
CA PRO A 310 -25.73 -18.76 23.83
C PRO A 310 -24.76 -19.02 24.99
N THR A 311 -25.19 -18.77 26.22
CA THR A 311 -24.39 -18.93 27.45
C THR A 311 -23.72 -20.30 27.57
N ALA A 312 -24.42 -21.39 27.23
CA ALA A 312 -23.87 -22.74 27.29
C ALA A 312 -22.69 -22.95 26.32
N GLU A 313 -22.77 -22.36 25.13
CA GLU A 313 -21.73 -22.45 24.11
C GLU A 313 -20.51 -21.59 24.47
N LEU A 314 -20.75 -20.39 25.03
CA LEU A 314 -19.70 -19.56 25.61
C LEU A 314 -18.91 -20.33 26.68
N PHE A 315 -19.59 -20.94 27.64
CA PHE A 315 -18.95 -21.70 28.72
C PHE A 315 -18.22 -22.94 28.20
N ARG A 316 -18.76 -23.60 27.16
CA ARG A 316 -18.09 -24.71 26.48
C ARG A 316 -16.76 -24.27 25.85
N ILE A 317 -16.73 -23.11 25.17
CA ILE A 317 -15.52 -22.58 24.52
C ILE A 317 -14.48 -22.14 25.55
N LEU A 318 -14.91 -21.59 26.69
CA LEU A 318 -14.02 -21.16 27.78
C LEU A 318 -13.43 -22.35 28.55
N ASN A 319 -14.11 -23.49 28.58
CA ASN A 319 -13.62 -24.67 29.27
C ASN A 319 -12.23 -25.09 28.74
N GLY A 320 -11.31 -25.36 29.66
CA GLY A 320 -9.90 -25.66 29.35
C GLY A 320 -9.01 -24.44 29.10
N LYS A 321 -9.50 -23.20 29.26
CA LYS A 321 -8.73 -21.96 29.04
C LYS A 321 -8.66 -21.11 30.33
N PRO A 322 -7.76 -21.43 31.29
CA PRO A 322 -7.80 -20.88 32.65
C PRO A 322 -7.65 -19.35 32.71
N LEU A 323 -6.83 -18.75 31.83
CA LEU A 323 -6.68 -17.29 31.78
C LEU A 323 -8.00 -16.60 31.45
N ALA A 324 -8.73 -17.09 30.44
CA ALA A 324 -10.02 -16.53 30.05
C ALA A 324 -11.07 -16.74 31.15
N CYS A 325 -11.09 -17.90 31.81
CA CYS A 325 -11.98 -18.14 32.96
C CYS A 325 -11.72 -17.14 34.10
N ASN A 326 -10.46 -16.94 34.49
CA ASN A 326 -10.11 -16.01 35.57
C ASN A 326 -10.49 -14.56 35.26
N LEU A 327 -10.28 -14.13 34.01
CA LEU A 327 -10.66 -12.79 33.55
C LEU A 327 -12.18 -12.64 33.52
N LEU A 328 -12.91 -13.66 33.04
CA LEU A 328 -14.37 -13.66 33.06
C LEU A 328 -14.90 -13.58 34.50
N GLU A 329 -14.37 -14.38 35.43
CA GLU A 329 -14.78 -14.34 36.84
C GLU A 329 -14.57 -12.95 37.45
N THR A 330 -13.43 -12.33 37.17
CA THR A 330 -13.13 -10.98 37.65
C THR A 330 -14.14 -9.97 37.13
N TYR A 331 -14.46 -10.03 35.83
CA TYR A 331 -15.43 -9.15 35.19
C TYR A 331 -16.86 -9.37 35.71
N LEU A 332 -17.31 -10.62 35.82
CA LEU A 332 -18.68 -10.94 36.25
C LEU A 332 -18.93 -10.65 37.72
N LYS A 333 -17.91 -10.72 38.60
CA LYS A 333 -18.03 -10.31 40.02
C LYS A 333 -18.50 -8.88 40.18
N GLU A 334 -18.14 -7.99 39.24
CA GLU A 334 -18.53 -6.58 39.28
C GLU A 334 -19.83 -6.31 38.51
N GLN A 335 -20.06 -7.00 37.40
CA GLN A 335 -21.14 -6.68 36.46
C GLN A 335 -22.40 -7.55 36.60
N ASP A 336 -22.24 -8.87 36.70
CA ASP A 336 -23.36 -9.83 36.64
C ASP A 336 -23.09 -11.08 37.49
N LEU A 337 -23.61 -11.05 38.72
CA LEU A 337 -23.51 -12.16 39.68
C LEU A 337 -24.37 -13.36 39.30
N GLU A 338 -25.47 -13.17 38.54
CA GLU A 338 -26.33 -14.29 38.16
C GLU A 338 -25.67 -15.15 37.10
N LEU A 339 -25.04 -14.51 36.10
CA LEU A 339 -24.26 -15.20 35.09
C LEU A 339 -23.02 -15.88 35.69
N LEU A 340 -22.38 -15.25 36.68
CA LEU A 340 -21.27 -15.86 37.43
C LEU A 340 -21.69 -17.15 38.14
N ARG A 341 -22.88 -17.15 38.76
CA ARG A 341 -23.42 -18.37 39.40
C ARG A 341 -23.64 -19.48 38.37
N GLN A 342 -24.26 -19.17 37.24
CA GLN A 342 -24.48 -20.14 36.16
C GLN A 342 -23.16 -20.74 35.64
N PHE A 343 -22.10 -19.92 35.57
CA PHE A 343 -20.76 -20.37 35.21
C PHE A 343 -20.20 -21.39 36.20
N TYR A 344 -20.27 -21.09 37.50
CA TYR A 344 -19.81 -22.01 38.55
C TYR A 344 -20.64 -23.29 38.63
N ASP A 345 -21.96 -23.21 38.42
CA ASP A 345 -22.85 -24.37 38.40
C ASP A 345 -22.51 -25.31 37.22
N GLN A 346 -22.17 -24.77 36.04
CA GLN A 346 -21.80 -25.57 34.87
C GLN A 346 -20.42 -26.24 35.01
N ASP A 347 -19.50 -25.63 35.75
CA ASP A 347 -18.15 -26.15 36.04
C ASP A 347 -18.10 -27.06 37.29
N ASP A 348 -19.26 -27.39 37.89
CA ASP A 348 -19.44 -28.14 39.16
C ASP A 348 -18.66 -27.53 40.35
N ARG A 349 -18.40 -26.22 40.32
CA ARG A 349 -17.74 -25.45 41.40
C ARG A 349 -18.78 -24.99 42.42
N ARG A 350 -19.31 -25.93 43.19
CA ARG A 350 -20.45 -25.72 44.10
C ARG A 350 -20.16 -24.74 45.23
N ALA A 351 -18.98 -24.81 45.86
CA ALA A 351 -18.58 -23.85 46.89
C ALA A 351 -18.58 -22.40 46.35
N GLU A 352 -18.04 -22.16 45.15
CA GLU A 352 -17.98 -20.82 44.55
C GLU A 352 -19.37 -20.30 44.13
N SER A 353 -20.22 -21.18 43.61
CA SER A 353 -21.64 -20.86 43.34
C SER A 353 -22.37 -20.44 44.62
N ALA A 354 -22.14 -21.17 45.72
CA ALA A 354 -22.71 -20.88 47.02
C ALA A 354 -22.18 -19.56 47.61
N ASN A 355 -20.89 -19.22 47.41
CA ASN A 355 -20.30 -17.92 47.76
C ASN A 355 -21.04 -16.77 47.07
N VAL A 356 -21.26 -16.88 45.77
CA VAL A 356 -21.98 -15.85 44.99
C VAL A 356 -23.41 -15.70 45.48
N MET A 357 -24.09 -16.81 45.77
CA MET A 357 -25.45 -16.81 46.31
C MET A 357 -25.52 -16.16 47.70
N ALA A 358 -24.54 -16.44 48.55
CA ALA A 358 -24.41 -15.79 49.85
C ALA A 358 -24.24 -14.27 49.68
N ILE A 359 -23.28 -13.83 48.86
CA ILE A 359 -23.03 -12.40 48.58
C ILE A 359 -24.29 -11.71 48.02
N ALA A 360 -24.99 -12.35 47.08
CA ALA A 360 -26.23 -11.82 46.51
C ALA A 360 -27.32 -11.64 47.59
N SER A 361 -27.43 -12.57 48.56
CA SER A 361 -28.42 -12.46 49.65
C SER A 361 -28.20 -11.27 50.58
N PHE A 362 -26.97 -10.75 50.68
CA PHE A 362 -26.68 -9.54 51.45
C PHE A 362 -27.18 -8.25 50.76
N LYS A 363 -27.56 -8.32 49.48
CA LYS A 363 -28.20 -7.22 48.75
C LYS A 363 -29.72 -7.15 48.96
N ASP A 364 -30.33 -8.20 49.51
CA ASP A 364 -31.77 -8.23 49.81
C ASP A 364 -32.08 -7.35 51.05
N GLU A 365 -32.99 -6.38 50.91
CA GLU A 365 -33.42 -5.49 52.02
C GLU A 365 -34.30 -6.22 53.06
N GLU A 366 -35.04 -7.23 52.63
CA GLU A 366 -35.94 -8.01 53.49
C GLU A 366 -35.27 -9.25 54.11
N LEU A 367 -35.55 -9.48 55.39
CA LEU A 367 -34.90 -10.55 56.17
C LEU A 367 -35.32 -11.97 55.74
N ALA A 368 -36.58 -12.14 55.32
CA ALA A 368 -37.13 -13.43 54.92
C ALA A 368 -36.50 -14.01 53.62
N PRO A 369 -36.43 -13.27 52.49
CA PRO A 369 -35.75 -13.75 51.28
C PRO A 369 -34.24 -13.96 51.51
N ARG A 370 -33.61 -13.10 52.32
CA ARG A 370 -32.20 -13.25 52.70
C ARG A 370 -31.92 -14.58 53.42
N ILE A 371 -32.71 -14.93 54.43
CA ILE A 371 -32.59 -16.23 55.12
C ILE A 371 -32.87 -17.40 54.17
N ALA A 372 -33.83 -17.27 53.26
CA ALA A 372 -34.14 -18.32 52.28
C ALA A 372 -32.99 -18.55 51.29
N ASN A 373 -32.34 -17.47 50.81
CA ASN A 373 -31.20 -17.55 49.91
C ASN A 373 -29.95 -18.11 50.62
N LEU A 374 -29.69 -17.71 51.87
CA LEU A 374 -28.61 -18.29 52.68
C LEU A 374 -28.80 -19.78 52.96
N LYS A 375 -30.05 -20.24 53.20
CA LYS A 375 -30.34 -21.68 53.36
C LYS A 375 -30.07 -22.47 52.09
N LYS A 376 -30.33 -21.88 50.91
CA LYS A 376 -30.01 -22.52 49.62
C LYS A 376 -28.50 -22.58 49.39
N ALA A 377 -27.76 -21.52 49.71
CA ALA A 377 -26.28 -21.53 49.66
C ALA A 377 -25.69 -22.59 50.61
N LEU A 378 -26.18 -22.67 51.85
CA LEU A 378 -25.75 -23.69 52.82
C LEU A 378 -25.96 -25.13 52.32
N LYS A 379 -27.06 -25.36 51.60
CA LYS A 379 -27.33 -26.67 51.00
C LYS A 379 -26.32 -27.01 49.91
N GLN A 380 -25.94 -26.05 49.05
CA GLN A 380 -24.91 -26.27 48.03
C GLN A 380 -23.53 -26.56 48.65
N TYR A 381 -23.17 -25.91 49.76
CA TYR A 381 -21.95 -26.26 50.52
C TYR A 381 -21.97 -27.68 51.08
N GLN A 382 -23.12 -28.13 51.60
CA GLN A 382 -23.28 -29.49 52.12
C GLN A 382 -23.20 -30.57 51.04
N ASP A 383 -23.60 -30.22 49.81
CA ASP A 383 -23.56 -31.09 48.64
C ASP A 383 -22.19 -31.09 47.93
N ASP A 384 -21.24 -30.26 48.37
CA ASP A 384 -19.85 -30.23 47.88
C ASP A 384 -18.96 -31.17 48.69
N ARG A 385 -18.36 -32.16 48.01
CA ARG A 385 -17.50 -33.17 48.64
C ARG A 385 -16.04 -32.73 48.79
N GLY A 386 -15.66 -31.57 48.23
CA GLY A 386 -14.28 -31.06 48.20
C GLY A 386 -13.85 -30.25 49.42
N HIS A 387 -14.77 -29.61 50.14
CA HIS A 387 -14.49 -28.70 51.25
C HIS A 387 -15.24 -29.06 52.55
N PRO A 388 -14.91 -30.17 53.22
CA PRO A 388 -15.64 -30.62 54.42
C PRO A 388 -15.49 -29.70 55.65
N PHE A 389 -14.57 -28.72 55.62
CA PHE A 389 -14.28 -27.84 56.75
C PHE A 389 -15.07 -26.52 56.74
N GLU A 390 -15.73 -26.14 55.64
CA GLU A 390 -16.56 -24.92 55.57
C GLU A 390 -18.01 -25.16 56.04
N VAL A 391 -18.33 -26.41 56.39
CA VAL A 391 -19.70 -26.88 56.67
C VAL A 391 -20.05 -26.88 58.18
N LYS A 392 -19.18 -26.35 59.05
CA LYS A 392 -19.41 -26.33 60.51
C LYS A 392 -19.61 -24.94 61.09
#